data_AF-A0A2Z6RZX3-F1
#
_entry.id   AF-A0A2Z6RZX3-F1
#
_cell.length_a   1.000
_cell.length_b   1.000
_cell.length_c   1.000
_cell.angle_alpha   90.00
_cell.angle_beta   90.00
_cell.angle_gamma   90.00
#
_symmetry.space_group_name_H-M   'P 1'
#
loop_
_entity.id
_entity.type
_entity.pdbx_description
1 polymer ?
#
loop_
_entity_poly.entity_id
_entity_poly.type
_entity_poly.pdbx_seq_one_letter_code
_entity_poly.pdbx_strand_id
1 'polypeptide(L)'
;MCEYLHANIIAGANAVLPAHTVGNDHTPKLPKTLETLIQHYRFLNRVLHSIRLLRKYPHTLSSSYDHKWSGFLTRLNNIFNLYKSTFPIVPVLPSSLFSCRTDNFNSLFQSLSHASKLLRGLHFLKEKEFQDSSIKAHLESHDQNFDTDISSFINSALSRSRRQITLDRIFIDHPSAPQLLTDSKDISDAAVNHFQTVVPIKATPPSNTSALPDRWRSAYSPMNTVSPDIYSSLLAPPSLEEWLSTVSFMPNGKAPGPSMITYEMLKHLGPTTNNLFLTLIRKCFASADIPDL
;
A
#
# COMPACT_ATOMS: atom_id res chain seq x y z
N MET A 1 4.74 -47.34 7.47
CA MET A 1 3.89 -46.94 8.62
C MET A 1 3.69 -45.42 8.68
N CYS A 2 4.74 -44.60 8.49
CA CYS A 2 4.61 -43.13 8.47
C CYS A 2 3.73 -42.55 7.34
N GLU A 3 3.75 -43.12 6.14
CA GLU A 3 2.93 -42.61 5.02
C GLU A 3 1.43 -42.82 5.26
N TYR A 4 1.05 -43.95 5.84
CA TYR A 4 -0.35 -44.24 6.18
C TYR A 4 -0.87 -43.33 7.29
N LEU A 5 -0.03 -43.04 8.29
CA LEU A 5 -0.35 -42.08 9.35
C LEU A 5 -0.50 -40.67 8.79
N HIS A 6 0.44 -40.24 7.94
CA HIS A 6 0.40 -38.93 7.29
C HIS A 6 -0.88 -38.77 6.43
N ALA A 7 -1.23 -39.77 5.63
CA ALA A 7 -2.43 -39.75 4.80
C ALA A 7 -3.71 -39.64 5.64
N ASN A 8 -3.80 -40.37 6.76
CA ASN A 8 -4.96 -40.30 7.65
C ASN A 8 -5.06 -38.96 8.39
N ILE A 9 -3.93 -38.36 8.78
CA ILE A 9 -3.89 -37.03 9.40
C ILE A 9 -4.38 -35.97 8.40
N ILE A 10 -3.88 -35.99 7.16
CA ILE A 10 -4.30 -35.06 6.09
C ILE A 10 -5.80 -35.24 5.80
N ALA A 11 -6.27 -36.49 5.70
CA ALA A 11 -7.68 -36.79 5.43
C ALA A 11 -8.60 -36.30 6.56
N GLY A 12 -8.22 -36.53 7.82
CA GLY A 12 -8.96 -36.02 8.98
C GLY A 12 -8.94 -34.50 9.06
N ALA A 13 -7.79 -33.87 8.79
CA ALA A 13 -7.66 -32.42 8.76
C ALA A 13 -8.57 -31.80 7.69
N ASN A 14 -8.61 -32.35 6.48
CA ASN A 14 -9.47 -31.85 5.40
C ASN A 14 -10.98 -32.05 5.66
N ALA A 15 -11.35 -33.03 6.48
CA ALA A 15 -12.75 -33.30 6.81
C ALA A 15 -13.30 -32.39 7.93
N VAL A 16 -12.42 -31.95 8.84
CA VAL A 16 -12.82 -31.21 10.05
C VAL A 16 -12.47 -29.73 9.96
N LEU A 17 -11.34 -29.37 9.33
CA LEU A 17 -10.89 -27.98 9.25
C LEU A 17 -11.57 -27.29 8.06
N PRO A 18 -12.14 -26.08 8.25
CA PRO A 18 -12.70 -25.30 7.15
C PRO A 18 -11.59 -24.90 6.18
N ALA A 19 -11.70 -25.36 4.93
CA ALA A 19 -10.80 -24.97 3.86
C ALA A 19 -11.14 -23.55 3.39
N HIS A 20 -10.23 -22.60 3.58
CA HIS A 20 -10.36 -21.25 3.03
C HIS A 20 -9.37 -21.07 1.87
N THR A 21 -9.87 -20.92 0.65
CA THR A 21 -9.05 -20.58 -0.50
C THR A 21 -8.72 -19.09 -0.41
N VAL A 22 -7.47 -18.74 -0.06
CA VAL A 22 -7.00 -17.35 -0.12
C VAL A 22 -6.65 -17.05 -1.57
N GLY A 23 -7.66 -16.66 -2.35
CA GLY A 23 -7.46 -16.05 -3.66
C GLY A 23 -6.86 -14.66 -3.48
N ASN A 24 -5.86 -14.32 -4.29
CA ASN A 24 -5.46 -12.93 -4.42
C ASN A 24 -6.53 -12.24 -5.28
N ASP A 25 -7.66 -11.88 -4.67
CA ASP A 25 -8.89 -11.43 -5.34
C ASP A 25 -8.77 -10.05 -5.99
N HIS A 26 -7.58 -9.48 -6.02
CA HIS A 26 -7.34 -8.21 -6.68
C HIS A 26 -7.11 -8.39 -8.18
N THR A 27 -8.18 -8.79 -8.88
CA THR A 27 -8.28 -8.47 -10.30
C THR A 27 -8.92 -7.08 -10.39
N PRO A 28 -8.22 -6.07 -10.96
CA PRO A 28 -8.85 -4.77 -11.16
C PRO A 28 -10.10 -4.98 -12.01
N LYS A 29 -11.26 -4.59 -11.48
CA LYS A 29 -12.56 -4.75 -12.15
C LYS A 29 -12.55 -3.89 -13.40
N LEU A 30 -12.30 -4.51 -14.54
CA LEU A 30 -12.31 -3.84 -15.83
C LEU A 30 -13.77 -3.53 -16.21
N PRO A 31 -14.05 -2.39 -16.88
CA PRO A 31 -15.38 -2.13 -17.38
C PRO A 31 -15.83 -3.24 -18.33
N LYS A 32 -17.08 -3.71 -18.19
CA LYS A 32 -17.67 -4.77 -19.04
C LYS A 32 -17.51 -4.49 -20.54
N THR A 33 -17.56 -3.22 -20.93
CA THR A 33 -17.38 -2.77 -22.32
C THR A 33 -15.96 -3.04 -22.85
N LEU A 34 -14.94 -2.80 -22.03
CA LEU A 34 -13.53 -3.06 -22.37
C LEU A 34 -13.22 -4.56 -22.34
N GLU A 35 -13.78 -5.32 -21.39
CA GLU A 35 -13.71 -6.78 -21.39
C GLU A 35 -14.30 -7.38 -22.67
N THR A 36 -15.47 -6.89 -23.08
CA THR A 36 -16.15 -7.32 -24.32
C THR A 36 -15.29 -7.01 -25.54
N LEU A 37 -14.66 -5.83 -25.59
CA LEU A 37 -13.72 -5.44 -26.65
C LEU A 37 -12.49 -6.37 -26.70
N ILE A 38 -11.92 -6.72 -25.55
CA ILE A 38 -10.80 -7.67 -25.45
C ILE A 38 -11.23 -9.04 -26.01
N GLN A 39 -12.42 -9.51 -25.66
CA GLN A 39 -12.94 -10.78 -26.15
C GLN A 39 -13.13 -10.76 -27.68
N HIS A 40 -13.67 -9.68 -28.23
CA HIS A 40 -13.82 -9.49 -29.68
C HIS A 40 -12.47 -9.46 -30.41
N TYR A 41 -11.49 -8.74 -29.86
CA TYR A 41 -10.12 -8.71 -30.39
C TYR A 41 -9.45 -10.09 -30.36
N ARG A 42 -9.55 -10.83 -29.25
CA ARG A 42 -9.04 -12.21 -29.13
C ARG A 42 -9.70 -13.14 -30.16
N PHE A 43 -11.01 -13.02 -30.33
CA PHE A 43 -11.76 -13.79 -31.33
C PHE A 43 -11.27 -13.49 -32.76
N LEU A 44 -11.14 -12.21 -33.13
CA LEU A 44 -10.66 -11.80 -34.45
C LEU A 44 -9.24 -12.34 -34.74
N ASN A 45 -8.35 -12.33 -33.75
CA ASN A 45 -7.01 -12.91 -33.89
C ASN A 45 -7.01 -14.44 -34.06
N ARG A 46 -7.93 -15.15 -33.40
CA ARG A 46 -8.12 -16.59 -33.63
C ARG A 46 -8.55 -16.86 -35.07
N VAL A 47 -9.50 -16.10 -35.60
CA VAL A 47 -9.93 -16.23 -36.99
C VAL A 47 -8.79 -15.89 -37.95
N LEU A 48 -8.07 -14.79 -37.72
CA LEU A 48 -6.92 -14.38 -38.52
C LEU A 48 -5.85 -15.48 -38.56
N HIS A 49 -5.61 -16.16 -37.43
CA HIS A 49 -4.71 -17.30 -37.36
C HIS A 49 -5.21 -18.49 -38.21
N SER A 50 -6.50 -18.83 -38.13
CA SER A 50 -7.09 -19.89 -38.98
C SER A 50 -6.94 -19.58 -40.47
N ILE A 51 -7.21 -18.33 -40.90
CA ILE A 51 -7.03 -17.91 -42.30
C ILE A 51 -5.55 -17.93 -42.70
N ARG A 52 -4.63 -17.54 -41.80
CA ARG A 52 -3.18 -17.64 -42.04
C ARG A 52 -2.74 -19.08 -42.31
N LEU A 53 -3.30 -20.05 -41.59
CA LEU A 53 -3.03 -21.47 -41.79
C LEU A 53 -3.57 -21.95 -43.14
N LEU A 54 -4.82 -21.63 -43.49
CA LEU A 54 -5.40 -21.98 -44.78
C LEU A 54 -4.65 -21.36 -45.96
N ARG A 55 -4.16 -20.13 -45.80
CA ARG A 55 -3.29 -19.48 -46.78
C ARG A 55 -1.96 -20.22 -46.98
N LYS A 56 -1.37 -20.75 -45.90
CA LYS A 56 -0.10 -21.48 -45.95
C LYS A 56 -0.28 -22.92 -46.45
N TYR A 57 -1.40 -23.55 -46.14
CA TYR A 57 -1.72 -24.93 -46.47
C TYR A 57 -3.14 -25.05 -47.07
N PRO A 58 -3.36 -24.60 -48.32
CA PRO A 58 -4.70 -24.54 -48.91
C PRO A 58 -5.40 -25.90 -49.04
N HIS A 59 -4.62 -26.97 -49.20
CA HIS A 59 -5.12 -28.36 -49.27
C HIS A 59 -5.80 -28.85 -47.99
N THR A 60 -5.62 -28.14 -46.86
CA THR A 60 -6.30 -28.47 -45.59
C THR A 60 -7.73 -27.96 -45.53
N LEU A 61 -8.18 -27.18 -46.52
CA LEU A 61 -9.54 -26.70 -46.62
C LEU A 61 -10.51 -27.89 -46.75
N SER A 62 -11.51 -27.91 -45.87
CA SER A 62 -12.53 -28.96 -45.82
C SER A 62 -13.90 -28.36 -45.52
N SER A 63 -14.96 -29.13 -45.73
CA SER A 63 -16.33 -28.72 -45.40
C SER A 63 -16.48 -28.36 -43.91
N SER A 64 -15.70 -28.98 -43.03
CA SER A 64 -15.67 -28.64 -41.59
C SER A 64 -15.14 -27.22 -41.35
N TYR A 65 -14.10 -26.78 -42.08
CA TYR A 65 -13.59 -25.42 -41.99
C TYR A 65 -14.61 -24.39 -42.50
N ASP A 66 -15.30 -24.71 -43.59
CA ASP A 66 -16.31 -23.82 -44.17
C ASP A 66 -17.55 -23.69 -43.27
N HIS A 67 -17.98 -24.78 -42.65
CA HIS A 67 -19.05 -24.74 -41.64
C HIS A 67 -18.65 -23.86 -40.44
N LYS A 68 -17.43 -24.00 -39.91
CA LYS A 68 -16.92 -23.12 -38.84
C LYS A 68 -16.83 -21.66 -39.28
N TRP A 69 -16.46 -21.42 -40.54
CA TRP A 69 -16.40 -20.08 -41.11
C TRP A 69 -17.77 -19.40 -41.10
N SER A 70 -18.86 -20.11 -41.42
CA SER A 70 -20.21 -19.51 -41.36
C SER A 70 -20.54 -18.94 -39.97
N GLY A 71 -20.18 -19.66 -38.89
CA GLY A 71 -20.33 -19.16 -37.52
C GLY A 71 -19.39 -18.00 -37.21
N PHE A 72 -18.16 -18.02 -37.73
CA PHE A 72 -17.24 -16.90 -37.59
C PHE A 72 -17.73 -15.65 -38.32
N LEU A 73 -18.29 -15.80 -39.52
CA LEU A 73 -18.77 -14.72 -40.36
C LEU A 73 -19.90 -13.95 -39.67
N THR A 74 -20.87 -14.63 -39.09
CA THR A 74 -21.94 -13.99 -38.29
C THR A 74 -21.37 -13.17 -37.15
N ARG A 75 -20.41 -13.74 -36.40
CA ARG A 75 -19.78 -13.04 -35.27
C ARG A 75 -18.91 -11.87 -35.73
N LEU A 76 -18.17 -12.00 -36.83
CA LEU A 76 -17.36 -10.93 -37.41
C LEU A 76 -18.23 -9.76 -37.88
N ASN A 77 -19.34 -10.05 -38.58
CA ASN A 77 -20.28 -9.01 -39.02
C ASN A 77 -20.87 -8.26 -37.83
N ASN A 78 -21.24 -8.96 -36.76
CA ASN A 78 -21.68 -8.32 -35.52
C ASN A 78 -20.60 -7.41 -34.92
N ILE A 79 -19.34 -7.87 -34.88
CA ILE A 79 -18.21 -7.06 -34.38
C ILE A 79 -17.99 -5.82 -35.26
N PHE A 80 -18.01 -5.96 -36.59
CA PHE A 80 -17.83 -4.83 -37.51
C PHE A 80 -18.97 -3.82 -37.41
N ASN A 81 -20.20 -4.28 -37.19
CA ASN A 81 -21.34 -3.42 -36.93
C ASN A 81 -21.23 -2.70 -35.58
N LEU A 82 -20.82 -3.40 -34.52
CA LEU A 82 -20.65 -2.84 -33.18
C LEU A 82 -19.58 -1.72 -33.15
N TYR A 83 -18.51 -1.86 -33.93
CA TYR A 83 -17.42 -0.88 -33.99
C TYR A 83 -17.37 -0.16 -35.34
N LYS A 84 -18.52 0.10 -35.96
CA LYS A 84 -18.62 0.74 -37.29
C LYS A 84 -17.86 2.06 -37.38
N SER A 85 -17.80 2.84 -36.30
CA SER A 85 -17.04 4.10 -36.24
C SER A 85 -15.52 3.91 -36.32
N THR A 86 -15.01 2.73 -35.97
CA THR A 86 -13.59 2.38 -36.01
C THR A 86 -13.17 1.84 -37.37
N PHE A 87 -14.12 1.31 -38.15
CA PHE A 87 -13.89 0.75 -39.47
C PHE A 87 -14.32 1.74 -40.57
N PRO A 88 -13.39 2.53 -41.17
CA PRO A 88 -13.74 3.50 -42.21
C PRO A 88 -14.32 2.82 -43.46
N ILE A 89 -13.93 1.57 -43.73
CA ILE A 89 -14.50 0.71 -44.75
C ILE A 89 -14.79 -0.65 -44.10
N VAL A 90 -16.04 -1.10 -44.18
CA VAL A 90 -16.44 -2.41 -43.63
C VAL A 90 -15.84 -3.51 -44.53
N PRO A 91 -15.07 -4.47 -43.98
CA PRO A 91 -14.50 -5.55 -44.77
C PRO A 91 -15.60 -6.39 -45.41
N VAL A 92 -15.56 -6.56 -46.73
CA VAL A 92 -16.42 -7.50 -47.44
C VAL A 92 -15.85 -8.90 -47.25
N LEU A 93 -16.59 -9.74 -46.52
CA LEU A 93 -16.20 -11.11 -46.23
C LEU A 93 -16.87 -12.10 -47.18
N PRO A 94 -16.15 -13.14 -47.65
CA PRO A 94 -16.73 -14.18 -48.50
C PRO A 94 -17.73 -15.03 -47.73
N SER A 95 -18.85 -15.38 -48.35
CA SER A 95 -19.89 -16.24 -47.75
C SER A 95 -19.43 -17.68 -47.53
N SER A 96 -18.50 -18.17 -48.36
CA SER A 96 -17.85 -19.48 -48.21
C SER A 96 -16.36 -19.38 -48.51
N LEU A 97 -15.52 -20.07 -47.74
CA LEU A 97 -14.10 -20.21 -47.99
C LEU A 97 -13.80 -21.00 -49.27
N PHE A 98 -14.72 -21.84 -49.76
CA PHE A 98 -14.56 -22.51 -51.06
C PHE A 98 -14.67 -21.53 -52.24
N SER A 99 -15.32 -20.39 -52.05
CA SER A 99 -15.35 -19.31 -53.05
C SER A 99 -14.03 -18.52 -53.12
N CYS A 100 -13.13 -18.72 -52.16
CA CYS A 100 -11.82 -18.10 -52.16
C CYS A 100 -10.83 -18.87 -53.04
N ARG A 101 -10.43 -18.30 -54.19
CA ARG A 101 -9.22 -18.73 -54.89
C ARG A 101 -7.97 -18.29 -54.12
N THR A 102 -6.78 -18.73 -54.54
CA THR A 102 -5.49 -18.41 -53.89
C THR A 102 -5.28 -16.91 -53.64
N ASP A 103 -5.67 -16.06 -54.58
CA ASP A 103 -5.57 -14.60 -54.45
C ASP A 103 -6.60 -14.01 -53.47
N ASN A 104 -7.73 -14.69 -53.30
CA ASN A 104 -8.80 -14.29 -52.38
C ASN A 104 -8.44 -14.59 -50.92
N PHE A 105 -7.63 -15.62 -50.65
CA PHE A 105 -7.11 -15.84 -49.29
C PHE A 105 -6.10 -14.76 -48.88
N ASN A 106 -5.32 -14.24 -49.83
CA ASN A 106 -4.43 -13.11 -49.59
C ASN A 106 -5.23 -11.84 -49.27
N SER A 107 -6.24 -11.50 -50.08
CA SER A 107 -7.08 -10.32 -49.84
C SER A 107 -7.90 -10.42 -48.54
N LEU A 108 -8.45 -11.60 -48.24
CA LEU A 108 -9.14 -11.89 -46.98
C LEU A 108 -8.21 -11.72 -45.78
N PHE A 109 -7.01 -12.29 -45.86
CA PHE A 109 -6.02 -12.15 -44.79
C PHE A 109 -5.62 -10.68 -44.57
N GLN A 110 -5.38 -9.92 -45.64
CA GLN A 110 -5.04 -8.50 -45.52
C GLN A 110 -6.19 -7.69 -44.90
N SER A 111 -7.42 -7.96 -45.32
CA SER A 111 -8.61 -7.28 -44.79
C SER A 111 -8.81 -7.57 -43.29
N LEU A 112 -8.72 -8.84 -42.88
CA LEU A 112 -8.81 -9.24 -41.48
C LEU A 112 -7.62 -8.73 -40.65
N SER A 113 -6.42 -8.69 -41.23
CA SER A 113 -5.23 -8.14 -40.57
C SER A 113 -5.37 -6.65 -40.32
N HIS A 114 -5.86 -5.90 -41.31
CA HIS A 114 -6.17 -4.48 -41.17
C HIS A 114 -7.24 -4.24 -40.10
N ALA A 115 -8.33 -5.01 -40.13
CA ALA A 115 -9.38 -4.94 -39.12
C ALA A 115 -8.86 -5.25 -37.71
N SER A 116 -7.97 -6.23 -37.57
CA SER A 116 -7.33 -6.57 -36.28
C SER A 116 -6.45 -5.43 -35.77
N LYS A 117 -5.69 -4.76 -36.65
CA LYS A 117 -4.88 -3.58 -36.27
C LYS A 117 -5.76 -2.43 -35.79
N LEU A 118 -6.87 -2.15 -36.48
CA LEU A 118 -7.82 -1.11 -36.07
C LEU A 118 -8.46 -1.42 -34.72
N LEU A 119 -8.91 -2.67 -34.52
CA LEU A 119 -9.52 -3.09 -33.27
C LEU A 119 -8.51 -3.10 -32.11
N ARG A 120 -7.24 -3.43 -32.38
CA ARG A 120 -6.13 -3.28 -31.42
C ARG A 120 -5.91 -1.82 -31.04
N GLY A 121 -5.96 -0.91 -32.02
CA GLY A 121 -5.86 0.53 -31.78
C GLY A 121 -6.99 1.03 -30.89
N LEU A 122 -8.24 0.64 -31.17
CA LEU A 122 -9.39 0.96 -30.35
C LEU A 122 -9.26 0.41 -28.92
N HIS A 123 -8.82 -0.85 -28.78
CA HIS A 123 -8.55 -1.46 -27.48
C HIS A 123 -7.56 -0.63 -26.67
N PHE A 124 -6.41 -0.29 -27.26
CA PHE A 124 -5.38 0.50 -26.59
C PHE A 124 -5.89 1.88 -26.19
N LEU A 125 -6.67 2.54 -27.07
CA LEU A 125 -7.28 3.82 -26.76
C LEU A 125 -8.24 3.72 -25.57
N LYS A 126 -9.13 2.71 -25.56
CA LYS A 126 -10.11 2.51 -24.48
C LYS A 126 -9.47 2.11 -23.17
N GLU A 127 -8.40 1.34 -23.21
CA GLU A 127 -7.59 1.00 -22.04
C GLU A 127 -6.95 2.26 -21.44
N LYS A 128 -6.38 3.13 -22.27
CA LYS A 128 -5.80 4.40 -21.82
C LYS A 128 -6.86 5.36 -21.25
N GLU A 129 -7.99 5.53 -21.94
CA GLU A 129 -9.11 6.34 -21.43
C GLU A 129 -9.60 5.86 -20.05
N PHE A 130 -9.67 4.54 -19.85
CA PHE A 130 -10.03 3.95 -18.56
C PHE A 130 -8.98 4.22 -17.48
N GLN A 131 -7.69 4.05 -17.81
CA GLN A 131 -6.60 4.36 -16.89
C GLN A 131 -6.62 5.84 -16.47
N ASP A 132 -6.73 6.76 -17.43
CA ASP A 132 -6.78 8.19 -17.18
C ASP A 132 -7.97 8.56 -16.29
N SER A 133 -9.15 7.99 -16.57
CA SER A 133 -10.36 8.20 -15.77
C SER A 133 -10.22 7.65 -14.34
N SER A 134 -9.60 6.47 -14.20
CA SER A 134 -9.36 5.83 -12.90
C SER A 134 -8.39 6.65 -12.05
N ILE A 135 -7.27 7.10 -12.64
CA ILE A 135 -6.30 7.97 -11.97
C ILE A 135 -6.99 9.24 -11.48
N LYS A 136 -7.77 9.89 -12.36
CA LYS A 136 -8.48 11.13 -12.01
C LYS A 136 -9.47 10.91 -10.85
N ALA A 137 -10.27 9.85 -10.91
CA ALA A 137 -11.21 9.53 -9.84
C ALA A 137 -10.51 9.23 -8.50
N HIS A 138 -9.35 8.54 -8.55
CA HIS A 138 -8.55 8.29 -7.37
C HIS A 138 -7.92 9.56 -6.78
N LEU A 139 -7.48 10.51 -7.63
CA LEU A 139 -7.01 11.82 -7.18
C LEU A 139 -8.14 12.63 -6.53
N GLU A 140 -9.31 12.71 -7.17
CA GLU A 140 -10.48 13.40 -6.62
C GLU A 140 -10.89 12.78 -5.26
N SER A 141 -10.90 11.45 -5.14
CA SER A 141 -11.18 10.78 -3.87
C SER A 141 -10.10 11.05 -2.81
N HIS A 142 -8.83 11.09 -3.22
CA HIS A 142 -7.72 11.40 -2.32
C HIS A 142 -7.82 12.82 -1.77
N ASP A 143 -8.11 13.80 -2.62
CA ASP A 143 -8.30 15.20 -2.22
C ASP A 143 -9.53 15.36 -1.33
N GLN A 144 -10.63 14.68 -1.65
CA GLN A 144 -11.81 14.65 -0.78
C GLN A 144 -11.49 14.06 0.60
N ASN A 145 -10.69 12.99 0.65
CA ASN A 145 -10.28 12.37 1.91
C ASN A 145 -9.40 13.29 2.75
N PHE A 146 -8.63 14.20 2.15
CA PHE A 146 -7.87 15.19 2.91
C PHE A 146 -8.80 16.04 3.79
N ASP A 147 -9.95 16.44 3.25
CA ASP A 147 -10.93 17.28 3.95
C ASP A 147 -11.86 16.48 4.88
N THR A 148 -12.26 15.26 4.51
CA THR A 148 -13.30 14.50 5.25
C THR A 148 -12.79 13.32 6.07
N ASP A 149 -11.65 12.70 5.70
CA ASP A 149 -11.10 11.53 6.38
C ASP A 149 -9.56 11.50 6.29
N ILE A 150 -8.93 12.31 7.15
CA ILE A 150 -7.47 12.46 7.24
C ILE A 150 -6.78 11.10 7.46
N SER A 151 -7.42 10.14 8.14
CA SER A 151 -6.84 8.80 8.37
C SER A 151 -6.73 8.02 7.07
N SER A 152 -7.78 8.01 6.25
CA SER A 152 -7.76 7.37 4.93
C SER A 152 -6.78 8.07 3.99
N PHE A 153 -6.72 9.40 4.01
CA PHE A 153 -5.71 10.18 3.28
C PHE A 153 -4.28 9.78 3.66
N ILE A 154 -3.93 9.82 4.95
CA ILE A 154 -2.58 9.48 5.43
C ILE A 154 -2.19 8.05 5.03
N ASN A 155 -3.11 7.09 5.16
CA ASN A 155 -2.86 5.71 4.77
C ASN A 155 -2.58 5.59 3.27
N SER A 156 -3.34 6.30 2.43
CA SER A 156 -3.15 6.34 0.97
C SER A 156 -1.85 7.04 0.59
N ALA A 157 -1.60 8.25 1.12
CA ALA A 157 -0.44 9.08 0.81
C ALA A 157 0.89 8.40 1.18
N LEU A 158 0.91 7.71 2.33
CA LEU A 158 2.09 6.96 2.78
C LEU A 158 2.19 5.56 2.13
N SER A 159 1.29 5.22 1.20
CA SER A 159 1.21 3.88 0.60
C SER A 159 1.23 2.76 1.66
N ARG A 160 0.59 3.01 2.81
CA ARG A 160 0.57 2.07 3.93
C ARG A 160 -0.36 0.92 3.55
N SER A 161 0.23 -0.22 3.20
CA SER A 161 -0.53 -1.47 3.24
C SER A 161 -0.80 -1.81 4.70
N ARG A 162 -2.07 -1.99 5.06
CA ARG A 162 -2.44 -2.56 6.36
C ARG A 162 -1.91 -3.99 6.38
N ARG A 163 -0.76 -4.19 7.01
CA ARG A 163 -0.26 -5.53 7.33
C ARG A 163 -1.13 -6.06 8.45
N GLN A 164 -2.15 -6.82 8.07
CA GLN A 164 -2.98 -7.53 9.03
C GLN A 164 -2.28 -8.82 9.40
N ILE A 165 -1.96 -8.96 10.69
CA ILE A 165 -1.59 -10.25 11.27
C ILE A 165 -2.89 -10.85 11.78
N THR A 166 -3.32 -11.94 11.15
CA THR A 166 -4.46 -12.72 11.65
C THR A 166 -3.90 -13.71 12.67
N LEU A 167 -4.33 -13.57 13.93
CA LEU A 167 -4.04 -14.54 14.98
C LEU A 167 -5.23 -15.51 15.04
N ASP A 168 -5.14 -16.60 14.30
CA ASP A 168 -6.17 -17.65 14.22
C ASP A 168 -5.92 -18.80 15.21
N ARG A 169 -4.70 -18.87 15.77
CA ARG A 169 -4.28 -19.93 16.70
C ARG A 169 -3.27 -19.40 17.71
N ILE A 170 -3.47 -19.73 19.00
CA ILE A 170 -2.52 -19.41 20.07
C ILE A 170 -2.20 -20.69 20.84
N PHE A 171 -0.92 -20.93 21.09
CA PHE A 171 -0.45 -22.02 21.92
C PHE A 171 -0.16 -21.48 23.32
N ILE A 172 -0.76 -22.09 24.34
CA ILE A 172 -0.59 -21.68 25.74
C ILE A 172 -0.05 -22.86 26.54
N ASP A 173 0.92 -22.57 27.38
CA ASP A 173 1.43 -23.50 28.38
C ASP A 173 0.44 -23.60 29.55
N HIS A 174 -0.48 -24.56 29.49
CA HIS A 174 -1.42 -24.85 30.56
C HIS A 174 -0.83 -25.90 31.54
N PRO A 175 -1.09 -25.83 32.86
CA PRO A 175 -0.40 -26.64 33.88
C PRO A 175 -0.42 -28.15 33.67
N SER A 176 -1.47 -28.67 33.05
CA SER A 176 -1.65 -30.12 32.84
C SER A 176 -1.07 -30.62 31.51
N ALA A 177 -1.23 -29.83 30.45
CA ALA A 177 -0.74 -30.12 29.11
C ALA A 177 -0.84 -28.84 28.27
N PRO A 178 0.03 -28.63 27.28
CA PRO A 178 -0.08 -27.48 26.38
C PRO A 178 -1.42 -27.48 25.63
N GLN A 179 -2.04 -26.30 25.52
CA GLN A 179 -3.35 -26.13 24.90
C GLN A 179 -3.25 -25.24 23.64
N LEU A 180 -3.85 -25.71 22.54
CA LEU A 180 -4.01 -24.91 21.33
C LEU A 180 -5.41 -24.27 21.33
N LEU A 181 -5.46 -22.95 21.43
CA LEU A 181 -6.68 -22.18 21.28
C LEU A 181 -6.93 -21.89 19.80
N THR A 182 -8.16 -22.16 19.37
CA THR A 182 -8.64 -21.91 18.01
C THR A 182 -9.93 -21.07 17.97
N ASP A 183 -10.61 -20.92 19.12
CA ASP A 183 -11.78 -20.06 19.23
C ASP A 183 -11.37 -18.59 19.31
N SER A 184 -12.08 -17.73 18.56
CA SER A 184 -11.72 -16.30 18.43
C SER A 184 -11.78 -15.55 19.76
N LYS A 185 -12.69 -15.92 20.66
CA LYS A 185 -12.83 -15.24 21.96
C LYS A 185 -11.69 -15.65 22.88
N ASP A 186 -11.42 -16.95 22.96
CA ASP A 186 -10.34 -17.50 23.79
C ASP A 186 -8.96 -16.96 23.33
N ILE A 187 -8.74 -16.85 22.02
CA ILE A 187 -7.54 -16.24 21.42
C ILE A 187 -7.41 -14.78 21.86
N SER A 188 -8.48 -14.00 21.78
CA SER A 188 -8.48 -12.58 22.18
C SER A 188 -8.12 -12.43 23.66
N ASP A 189 -8.78 -13.18 24.52
CA ASP A 189 -8.58 -13.12 25.98
C ASP A 189 -7.15 -13.54 26.36
N ALA A 190 -6.63 -14.59 25.72
CA ALA A 190 -5.25 -15.02 25.91
C ALA A 190 -4.21 -13.99 25.45
N ALA A 191 -4.42 -13.37 24.28
CA ALA A 191 -3.52 -12.35 23.76
C ALA A 191 -3.48 -11.12 24.68
N VAL A 192 -4.65 -10.66 25.13
CA VAL A 192 -4.77 -9.56 26.10
C VAL A 192 -4.01 -9.88 27.37
N ASN A 193 -4.25 -11.06 27.96
CA ASN A 193 -3.58 -11.50 29.18
C ASN A 193 -2.05 -11.56 29.01
N HIS A 194 -1.56 -12.10 27.89
CA HIS A 194 -0.13 -12.15 27.60
C HIS A 194 0.49 -10.76 27.59
N PHE A 195 -0.02 -9.82 26.79
CA PHE A 195 0.58 -8.49 26.69
C PHE A 195 0.44 -7.65 27.97
N GLN A 196 -0.59 -7.91 28.78
CA GLN A 196 -0.72 -7.27 30.10
C GLN A 196 0.26 -7.83 31.15
N THR A 197 0.72 -9.08 31.01
CA THR A 197 1.52 -9.76 32.04
C THR A 197 2.97 -10.07 31.63
N VAL A 198 3.28 -10.01 30.33
CA VAL A 198 4.61 -10.36 29.78
C VAL A 198 5.72 -9.43 30.28
N VAL A 199 5.37 -8.17 30.59
CA VAL A 199 6.25 -7.25 31.29
C VAL A 199 5.75 -7.14 32.73
N PRO A 200 6.58 -7.44 33.75
CA PRO A 200 6.18 -7.21 35.14
C PRO A 200 5.88 -5.73 35.36
N ILE A 201 4.59 -5.37 35.43
CA ILE A 201 4.12 -3.99 35.68
C ILE A 201 4.64 -3.45 37.03
N LYS A 202 5.09 -4.33 37.92
CA LYS A 202 5.58 -4.01 39.28
C LYS A 202 7.10 -4.01 39.43
N ALA A 203 7.88 -3.73 38.39
CA ALA A 203 9.27 -3.37 38.62
C ALA A 203 9.30 -1.93 39.17
N THR A 204 9.26 -1.77 40.49
CA THR A 204 9.68 -0.53 41.13
C THR A 204 11.04 -0.16 40.51
N PRO A 205 11.23 1.07 39.99
CA PRO A 205 12.50 1.44 39.39
C PRO A 205 13.63 1.10 40.37
N PRO A 206 14.71 0.46 39.91
CA PRO A 206 15.82 0.14 40.79
C PRO A 206 16.34 1.44 41.40
N SER A 207 16.42 1.48 42.74
CA SER A 207 16.81 2.70 43.48
C SER A 207 18.23 3.17 43.17
N ASN A 208 19.06 2.32 42.54
CA ASN A 208 20.42 2.61 42.16
C ASN A 208 20.82 1.75 40.94
N THR A 209 21.79 2.23 40.15
CA THR A 209 22.39 1.52 39.01
C THR A 209 23.02 0.18 39.41
N SER A 210 23.40 0.01 40.67
CA SER A 210 23.88 -1.27 41.22
C SER A 210 22.80 -2.36 41.28
N ALA A 211 21.52 -2.00 41.28
CA ALA A 211 20.41 -2.96 41.24
C ALA A 211 20.02 -3.34 39.79
N LEU A 212 20.69 -2.77 38.77
CA LEU A 212 20.47 -3.14 37.38
C LEU A 212 21.15 -4.49 37.04
N PRO A 213 20.58 -5.26 36.09
CA PRO A 213 21.25 -6.40 35.47
C PRO A 213 22.59 -6.00 34.84
N ASP A 214 23.54 -6.93 34.78
CA ASP A 214 24.94 -6.65 34.36
C ASP A 214 25.06 -5.95 33.00
N ARG A 215 24.22 -6.33 32.03
CA ARG A 215 24.16 -5.68 30.70
C ARG A 215 23.90 -4.18 30.80
N TRP A 216 23.01 -3.77 31.69
CA TRP A 216 22.65 -2.36 31.86
C TRP A 216 23.59 -1.66 32.83
N ARG A 217 24.06 -2.36 33.87
CA ARG A 217 25.06 -1.82 34.78
C ARG A 217 26.30 -1.38 34.04
N SER A 218 26.82 -2.20 33.11
CA SER A 218 27.98 -1.82 32.31
C SER A 218 27.73 -0.62 31.38
N ALA A 219 26.53 -0.52 30.81
CA ALA A 219 26.16 0.59 29.93
C ALA A 219 26.00 1.94 30.67
N TYR A 220 25.54 1.91 31.93
CA TYR A 220 25.34 3.11 32.76
C TYR A 220 26.50 3.41 33.71
N SER A 221 27.56 2.59 33.71
CA SER A 221 28.76 2.89 34.47
C SER A 221 29.42 4.18 33.97
N PRO A 222 29.92 5.06 34.86
CA PRO A 222 30.69 6.24 34.46
C PRO A 222 31.84 5.86 33.52
N MET A 223 32.02 6.64 32.45
CA MET A 223 33.13 6.44 31.53
C MET A 223 34.40 7.04 32.11
N ASN A 224 35.49 6.27 32.13
CA ASN A 224 36.79 6.73 32.65
C ASN A 224 37.37 7.94 31.90
N THR A 225 36.92 8.18 30.66
CA THR A 225 37.34 9.30 29.81
C THR A 225 36.59 10.59 30.10
N VAL A 226 35.49 10.52 30.86
CA VAL A 226 34.63 11.68 31.15
C VAL A 226 34.86 12.09 32.58
N SER A 227 35.15 13.38 32.80
CA SER A 227 35.31 13.92 34.15
C SER A 227 34.01 13.72 34.95
N PRO A 228 34.09 13.23 36.20
CA PRO A 228 32.92 13.18 37.10
C PRO A 228 32.23 14.53 37.25
N ASP A 229 32.98 15.63 37.09
CA ASP A 229 32.50 17.00 37.27
C ASP A 229 31.95 17.64 35.99
N ILE A 230 31.84 16.90 34.88
CA ILE A 230 31.38 17.46 33.58
C ILE A 230 29.99 18.12 33.66
N TYR A 231 29.16 17.70 34.61
CA TYR A 231 27.82 18.26 34.86
C TYR A 231 27.74 19.09 36.15
N SER A 232 28.85 19.40 36.80
CA SER A 232 28.87 20.19 38.04
C SER A 232 28.22 21.58 37.88
N SER A 233 28.31 22.17 36.68
CA SER A 233 27.67 23.43 36.33
C SER A 233 26.27 23.28 35.71
N LEU A 234 25.76 22.07 35.51
CA LEU A 234 24.48 21.84 34.81
C LEU A 234 23.30 22.48 35.54
N LEU A 235 23.34 22.50 36.87
CA LEU A 235 22.34 23.14 37.73
C LEU A 235 22.75 24.54 38.17
N ALA A 236 23.86 25.07 37.66
CA ALA A 236 24.28 26.43 37.98
C ALA A 236 23.30 27.43 37.32
N PRO A 237 22.95 28.53 38.01
CA PRO A 237 22.13 29.57 37.43
C PRO A 237 22.87 30.22 36.23
N PRO A 238 22.15 30.62 35.18
CA PRO A 238 22.76 31.19 33.99
C PRO A 238 23.53 32.47 34.32
N SER A 239 24.69 32.64 33.69
CA SER A 239 25.48 33.87 33.74
C SER A 239 24.83 34.99 32.92
N LEU A 240 25.27 36.23 33.14
CA LEU A 240 24.82 37.36 32.32
C LEU A 240 25.27 37.22 30.86
N GLU A 241 26.47 36.70 30.65
CA GLU A 241 27.02 36.47 29.30
C GLU A 241 26.20 35.42 28.53
N GLU A 242 25.89 34.28 29.16
CA GLU A 242 25.05 33.25 28.55
C GLU A 242 23.65 33.77 28.25
N TRP A 243 23.06 34.58 29.14
CA TRP A 243 21.76 35.20 28.90
C TRP A 243 21.78 36.12 27.68
N LEU A 244 22.74 37.07 27.64
CA LEU A 244 22.84 38.02 26.53
C LEU A 244 23.14 37.31 25.21
N SER A 245 24.01 36.31 25.23
CA SER A 245 24.30 35.45 24.08
C SER A 245 23.02 34.76 23.60
N THR A 246 22.30 34.08 24.49
CA THR A 246 21.05 33.36 24.17
C THR A 246 20.00 34.27 23.55
N VAL A 247 19.77 35.46 24.15
CA VAL A 247 18.81 36.44 23.62
C VAL A 247 19.21 36.93 22.22
N SER A 248 20.51 37.18 22.00
CA SER A 248 21.00 37.64 20.69
C SER A 248 20.77 36.61 19.56
N PHE A 249 20.89 35.32 19.87
CA PHE A 249 20.71 34.21 18.92
C PHE A 249 19.26 33.83 18.65
N MET A 250 18.27 34.41 19.34
CA MET A 250 16.85 34.11 19.10
C MET A 250 16.45 34.41 17.64
N PRO A 251 15.57 33.62 16.99
CA PRO A 251 15.20 33.85 15.59
C PRO A 251 14.27 35.06 15.43
N ASN A 252 14.45 35.86 14.38
CA ASN A 252 13.55 36.96 14.04
C ASN A 252 12.31 36.47 13.27
N GLY A 253 11.22 37.24 13.30
CA GLY A 253 9.99 36.99 12.54
C GLY A 253 9.12 35.87 13.08
N LYS A 254 9.27 35.52 14.37
CA LYS A 254 8.41 34.55 15.04
C LYS A 254 7.17 35.23 15.61
N ALA A 255 6.03 34.55 15.54
CA ALA A 255 4.80 35.02 16.15
C ALA A 255 4.99 35.14 17.67
N PRO A 256 4.55 36.25 18.30
CA PRO A 256 4.64 36.39 19.75
C PRO A 256 3.71 35.40 20.46
N GLY A 257 4.10 34.99 21.67
CA GLY A 257 3.25 34.19 22.55
C GLY A 257 2.13 35.01 23.20
N PRO A 258 1.38 34.43 24.17
CA PRO A 258 0.25 35.10 24.84
C PRO A 258 0.59 36.45 25.50
N SER A 259 1.86 36.64 25.90
CA SER A 259 2.37 37.89 26.46
C SER A 259 2.52 39.02 25.43
N MET A 260 2.39 38.72 24.14
CA MET A 260 2.64 39.63 23.01
C MET A 260 4.08 40.16 22.91
N ILE A 261 5.02 39.60 23.69
CA ILE A 261 6.44 39.96 23.66
C ILE A 261 7.13 39.18 22.54
N THR A 262 7.76 39.89 21.59
CA THR A 262 8.53 39.29 20.51
C THR A 262 10.01 39.12 20.88
N TYR A 263 10.72 38.26 20.16
CA TYR A 263 12.17 38.08 20.37
C TYR A 263 12.95 39.35 20.03
N GLU A 264 12.50 40.13 19.06
CA GLU A 264 13.06 41.42 18.69
C GLU A 264 13.01 42.41 19.86
N MET A 265 11.90 42.43 20.60
CA MET A 265 11.77 43.25 21.81
C MET A 265 12.78 42.83 22.87
N LEU A 266 12.98 41.52 23.08
CA LEU A 266 13.97 41.00 24.04
C LEU A 266 15.40 41.36 23.65
N LYS A 267 15.73 41.29 22.35
CA LYS A 267 17.05 41.67 21.81
C LYS A 267 17.41 43.12 22.00
N HIS A 268 16.42 44.01 21.99
CA HIS A 268 16.60 45.45 22.14
C HIS A 268 16.44 45.95 23.58
N LEU A 269 16.37 45.05 24.57
CA LEU A 269 16.28 45.44 25.98
C LEU A 269 17.54 46.18 26.45
N GLY A 270 17.31 47.24 27.23
CA GLY A 270 18.38 47.92 27.96
C GLY A 270 19.00 47.07 29.07
N PRO A 271 20.19 47.44 29.58
CA PRO A 271 20.92 46.67 30.57
C PRO A 271 20.15 46.45 31.88
N THR A 272 19.41 47.46 32.35
CA THR A 272 18.58 47.36 33.57
C THR A 272 17.51 46.29 33.45
N THR A 273 16.78 46.27 32.32
CA THR A 273 15.71 45.30 32.08
C THR A 273 16.26 43.89 31.88
N ASN A 274 17.40 43.76 31.19
CA ASN A 274 18.10 42.48 31.07
C ASN A 274 18.51 41.90 32.43
N ASN A 275 19.00 42.73 33.35
CA ASN A 275 19.33 42.29 34.71
C ASN A 275 18.11 41.83 35.52
N LEU A 276 16.96 42.49 35.35
CA LEU A 276 15.70 42.07 35.98
C LEU A 276 15.21 40.72 35.42
N PHE A 277 15.22 40.54 34.10
CA PHE A 277 14.87 39.26 33.47
C PHE A 277 15.81 38.14 33.91
N LEU A 278 17.11 38.39 33.92
CA LEU A 278 18.08 37.42 34.41
C LEU A 278 17.82 37.04 35.88
N THR A 279 17.47 38.01 36.72
CA THR A 279 17.12 37.74 38.12
C THR A 279 15.89 36.86 38.24
N LEU A 280 14.86 37.10 37.42
CA LEU A 280 13.66 36.27 37.36
C LEU A 280 14.02 34.83 36.94
N ILE A 281 14.78 34.67 35.85
CA ILE A 281 15.20 33.36 35.34
C ILE A 281 15.99 32.59 36.39
N ARG A 282 16.96 33.24 37.04
CA ARG A 282 17.74 32.61 38.12
C ARG A 282 16.87 32.14 39.28
N LYS A 283 15.81 32.88 39.61
CA LYS A 283 14.84 32.44 40.61
C LYS A 283 14.10 31.19 40.15
N CYS A 284 13.61 31.13 38.91
CA CYS A 284 12.96 29.94 38.36
C CYS A 284 13.85 28.69 38.41
N PHE A 285 15.15 28.83 38.09
CA PHE A 285 16.11 27.73 38.20
C PHE A 285 16.31 27.27 39.65
N ALA A 286 16.40 28.21 40.60
CA ALA A 286 16.61 27.90 42.01
C ALA A 286 15.37 27.27 42.67
N SER A 287 14.16 27.69 42.29
CA SER A 287 12.91 27.17 42.84
C SER A 287 12.36 25.96 42.09
N ALA A 288 12.92 25.62 40.91
CA ALA A 288 12.35 24.68 39.96
C ALA A 288 10.86 24.97 39.63
N ASP A 289 10.50 26.26 39.66
CA ASP A 289 9.13 26.75 39.48
C ASP A 289 9.09 27.71 38.28
N ILE A 290 8.25 27.37 37.30
CA ILE A 290 8.09 28.14 36.08
C ILE A 290 6.74 28.86 36.20
N PRO A 291 6.71 30.20 36.17
CA PRO A 291 5.46 30.94 36.28
C PRO A 291 4.48 30.53 35.17
N ASP A 292 3.28 30.11 35.58
CA ASP A 292 2.17 29.90 34.67
C ASP A 292 1.68 31.26 34.11
N LEU A 293 1.22 31.23 32.85
CA LEU A 293 0.61 32.36 32.15
C LEU A 293 -0.89 32.49 32.46
#